data_AF-A0AAP0C901-F1
#
_entry.id   AF-A0AAP0C901-F1
#
_cell.length_a   1.000
_cell.length_b   1.000
_cell.length_c   1.000
_cell.angle_alpha   90.00
_cell.angle_beta   90.00
_cell.angle_gamma   90.00
#
_symmetry.space_group_name_H-M   'P 1'
#
loop_
_entity.id
_entity.type
_entity.pdbx_description
1 polymer ?
#
loop_
_entity_poly.entity_id
_entity_poly.type
_entity_poly.pdbx_seq_one_letter_code
_entity_poly.pdbx_strand_id
1 'polypeptide(L)'
;MVSMVSRSGRQLQRYNQGQRQVVGCIPYRIKMGSEKKLEDALEVLVISAQRKGKGMLFPKGGWESDESVKEAALRESLEEAGVFGTVEGVLGTWCFKSKGNDGYYEGQMFPLLVEEQLEFWPEKHIRQRVWVSVPKAKEVCHYSWMKEALDLLVMRLESTRTPSINLMELKSMVSMVSRSGRELQRYNQGQRQVVGCIPYRIKMGSEKKLEDALEVLVISAQRKGKGMLFPKGGWESDESVKEAALRESLEEAGVFGTVEGVLGTWCFKSKGNDGYYEGQMFPLLVEEQLDFWPEKHIRQRVWMSVPKAKEVCHYSWMKEALDLLVTRLELTQTPSSNL
;
A
#
# COMPACT_ATOMS: atom_id res chain seq x y z
N MET A 1 17.84 1.19 -23.68
CA MET A 1 18.16 0.10 -24.61
C MET A 1 18.21 -1.18 -23.78
N VAL A 2 17.29 -2.12 -24.00
CA VAL A 2 17.20 -3.35 -23.18
C VAL A 2 18.30 -4.31 -23.63
N SER A 3 19.17 -4.75 -22.72
CA SER A 3 20.21 -5.73 -23.02
C SER A 3 19.56 -7.09 -23.35
N MET A 4 19.89 -7.67 -24.50
CA MET A 4 19.47 -9.03 -24.87
C MET A 4 20.42 -10.12 -24.34
N VAL A 5 21.38 -9.73 -23.49
CA VAL A 5 22.35 -10.65 -22.88
C VAL A 5 22.05 -10.76 -21.40
N SER A 6 21.83 -11.98 -20.91
CA SER A 6 21.67 -12.26 -19.49
C SER A 6 22.95 -11.92 -18.73
N ARG A 7 22.81 -11.33 -17.53
CA ARG A 7 23.97 -11.16 -16.66
C ARG A 7 24.54 -12.52 -16.26
N SER A 8 25.86 -12.64 -16.32
CA SER A 8 26.60 -13.87 -16.04
C SER A 8 27.74 -13.57 -15.08
N GLY A 9 27.93 -14.44 -14.09
CA GLY A 9 28.98 -14.29 -13.07
C GLY A 9 28.42 -14.28 -11.64
N ARG A 10 29.33 -14.22 -10.66
CA ARG A 10 28.98 -14.15 -9.22
C ARG A 10 29.77 -13.11 -8.44
N GLN A 11 30.59 -12.30 -9.11
CA GLN A 11 31.57 -11.44 -8.45
C GLN A 11 30.92 -10.27 -7.70
N LEU A 12 29.77 -9.79 -8.19
CA LEU A 12 29.01 -8.71 -7.57
C LEU A 12 27.85 -9.21 -6.70
N GLN A 13 27.66 -10.53 -6.55
CA GLN A 13 26.52 -11.06 -5.82
C GLN A 13 26.63 -10.79 -4.32
N ARG A 14 25.51 -10.44 -3.71
CA ARG A 14 25.43 -10.18 -2.28
C ARG A 14 25.29 -11.47 -1.48
N TYR A 15 25.92 -11.48 -0.31
CA TYR A 15 25.85 -12.55 0.67
C TYR A 15 25.53 -11.97 2.05
N ASN A 16 24.61 -12.60 2.78
CA ASN A 16 24.32 -12.29 4.18
C ASN A 16 24.67 -13.52 5.02
N GLN A 17 25.54 -13.39 6.02
CA GLN A 17 26.03 -14.52 6.84
C GLN A 17 26.50 -15.74 6.01
N GLY A 18 27.13 -15.49 4.85
CA GLY A 18 27.59 -16.53 3.93
C GLY A 18 26.48 -17.13 3.02
N GLN A 19 25.23 -16.71 3.17
CA GLN A 19 24.12 -17.12 2.31
C GLN A 19 23.91 -16.12 1.17
N ARG A 20 23.90 -16.64 -0.07
CA ARG A 20 23.62 -15.84 -1.27
C ARG A 20 22.22 -15.25 -1.18
N GLN A 21 22.11 -13.96 -1.50
CA GLN A 21 20.84 -13.24 -1.54
C GLN A 21 20.21 -13.37 -2.93
N VAL A 22 18.93 -13.75 -2.96
CA VAL A 22 18.15 -13.97 -4.19
C VAL A 22 16.97 -13.02 -4.23
N VAL A 23 16.61 -12.56 -5.42
CA VAL A 23 15.44 -11.70 -5.63
C VAL A 23 14.70 -12.15 -6.89
N GLY A 24 13.39 -11.93 -6.91
CA GLY A 24 12.58 -12.25 -8.08
C GLY A 24 11.20 -11.65 -8.02
N CYS A 25 10.40 -11.93 -9.04
CA CYS A 25 9.02 -11.48 -9.11
C CYS A 25 8.04 -12.64 -9.27
N ILE A 26 6.80 -12.40 -8.89
CA ILE A 26 5.63 -13.14 -9.33
C ILE A 26 4.94 -12.26 -10.37
N PRO A 27 5.22 -12.45 -11.67
CA PRO A 27 4.60 -11.62 -12.70
C PRO A 27 3.15 -12.03 -12.83
N TYR A 28 2.25 -11.05 -12.82
CA TYR A 28 0.82 -11.28 -12.90
C TYR A 28 0.16 -10.32 -13.90
N ARG A 29 -1.03 -10.71 -14.36
CA ARG A 29 -1.94 -9.85 -15.13
C ARG A 29 -3.38 -10.17 -14.75
N ILE A 30 -4.26 -9.20 -14.93
CA ILE A 30 -5.69 -9.37 -14.69
C ILE A 30 -6.39 -9.39 -16.05
N LYS A 31 -7.12 -10.46 -16.35
CA LYS A 31 -7.99 -10.50 -17.54
C LYS A 31 -9.15 -9.54 -17.34
N MET A 32 -9.44 -8.73 -18.36
CA MET A 32 -10.63 -7.90 -18.42
C MET A 32 -11.81 -8.76 -18.90
N GLY A 33 -12.81 -8.98 -18.04
CA GLY A 33 -13.98 -9.83 -18.32
C GLY A 33 -15.00 -9.88 -17.17
N SER A 34 -16.19 -10.42 -17.42
CA SER A 34 -17.32 -10.51 -16.48
C SER A 34 -17.15 -11.59 -15.40
N GLU A 35 -15.94 -11.79 -14.90
CA GLU A 35 -15.61 -12.81 -13.90
C GLU A 35 -15.92 -12.30 -12.50
N LYS A 36 -16.63 -13.11 -11.70
CA LYS A 36 -17.13 -12.71 -10.38
C LYS A 36 -16.09 -12.79 -9.26
N LYS A 37 -14.95 -13.46 -9.46
CA LYS A 37 -13.89 -13.67 -8.44
C LYS A 37 -12.52 -13.31 -9.00
N LEU A 38 -11.62 -12.79 -8.16
CA LEU A 38 -10.26 -12.44 -8.57
C LEU A 38 -9.42 -13.64 -8.96
N GLU A 39 -9.52 -14.74 -8.22
CA GLU A 39 -8.76 -15.95 -8.54
C GLU A 39 -9.01 -16.48 -9.96
N ASP A 40 -10.20 -16.21 -10.52
CA ASP A 40 -10.57 -16.60 -11.88
C ASP A 40 -9.99 -15.65 -12.94
N ALA A 41 -9.88 -14.36 -12.61
CA ALA A 41 -9.36 -13.30 -13.50
C ALA A 41 -7.85 -13.14 -13.46
N LEU A 42 -7.22 -13.59 -12.37
CA LEU A 42 -5.80 -13.44 -12.12
C LEU A 42 -5.00 -14.55 -12.79
N GLU A 43 -4.13 -14.15 -13.72
CA GLU A 43 -3.11 -15.04 -14.26
C GLU A 43 -1.74 -14.64 -13.74
N VAL A 44 -0.94 -15.65 -13.43
CA VAL A 44 0.46 -15.52 -13.07
C VAL A 44 1.33 -16.18 -14.12
N LEU A 45 2.52 -15.63 -14.33
CA LEU A 45 3.50 -16.19 -15.23
C LEU A 45 4.47 -17.07 -14.45
N VAL A 46 4.66 -18.29 -14.93
CA VAL A 46 5.66 -19.22 -14.43
C VAL A 46 6.59 -19.66 -15.54
N ILE A 47 7.83 -20.00 -15.18
CA ILE A 47 8.87 -20.44 -16.10
C ILE A 47 9.29 -21.88 -15.82
N SER A 48 9.70 -22.60 -16.85
CA SER A 48 10.27 -23.94 -16.69
C SER A 48 11.59 -23.89 -15.94
N ALA A 49 11.82 -24.81 -15.00
CA ALA A 49 13.14 -24.96 -14.42
C ALA A 49 14.19 -25.41 -15.46
N GLN A 50 15.42 -24.87 -15.39
CA GLN A 50 16.54 -25.30 -16.25
C GLN A 50 16.90 -26.80 -16.06
N ARG A 51 16.70 -27.35 -14.85
CA ARG A 51 16.96 -28.76 -14.55
C ARG A 51 15.66 -29.55 -14.68
N LYS A 52 15.69 -30.66 -15.43
CA LYS A 52 14.55 -31.60 -15.55
C LYS A 52 14.08 -32.05 -14.16
N GLY A 53 12.76 -32.15 -13.97
CA GLY A 53 12.12 -32.63 -12.73
C GLY A 53 11.98 -31.59 -11.61
N LYS A 54 12.32 -30.31 -11.84
CA LYS A 54 12.16 -29.23 -10.85
C LYS A 54 10.87 -28.41 -10.99
N GLY A 55 9.98 -28.82 -11.90
CA GLY A 55 8.67 -28.19 -12.12
C GLY A 55 8.75 -26.76 -12.67
N MET A 56 7.68 -26.01 -12.43
CA MET A 56 7.57 -24.59 -12.81
C MET A 56 7.95 -23.69 -11.63
N LEU A 57 8.60 -22.56 -11.94
CA LEU A 57 9.18 -21.61 -10.99
C LEU A 57 8.73 -20.20 -11.29
N PHE A 58 8.85 -19.30 -10.32
CA PHE A 58 8.84 -17.86 -10.56
C PHE A 58 10.23 -17.38 -10.99
N PRO A 59 10.32 -16.35 -11.86
CA PRO A 59 11.59 -15.79 -12.29
C PRO A 59 12.35 -15.15 -11.12
N LYS A 60 13.61 -15.55 -10.93
CA LYS A 60 14.46 -15.08 -9.82
C LYS A 60 15.94 -15.44 -10.00
N GLY A 61 16.80 -14.61 -9.45
CA GLY A 61 18.24 -14.84 -9.44
C GLY A 61 19.00 -13.98 -8.42
N GLY A 62 20.30 -13.84 -8.64
CA GLY A 62 21.18 -13.24 -7.62
C GLY A 62 21.02 -11.73 -7.56
N TRP A 63 20.94 -11.17 -6.36
CA TRP A 63 20.99 -9.72 -6.16
C TRP A 63 22.44 -9.23 -6.17
N GLU A 64 22.77 -8.33 -7.08
CA GLU A 64 24.11 -7.77 -7.23
C GLU A 64 24.32 -6.46 -6.43
N SER A 65 25.58 -6.05 -6.24
CA SER A 65 25.93 -4.87 -5.44
C SER A 65 25.66 -3.54 -6.14
N ASP A 66 25.65 -3.54 -7.47
CA ASP A 66 25.51 -2.36 -8.34
C ASP A 66 24.05 -2.01 -8.70
N GLU A 67 23.09 -2.72 -8.15
CA GLU A 67 21.65 -2.54 -8.43
C GLU A 67 20.82 -2.52 -7.14
N SER A 68 19.70 -1.81 -7.17
CA SER A 68 18.67 -1.89 -6.13
C SER A 68 17.95 -3.24 -6.18
N VAL A 69 17.29 -3.60 -5.09
CA VAL A 69 16.53 -4.86 -4.98
C VAL A 69 15.42 -4.97 -6.04
N LYS A 70 14.78 -3.85 -6.40
CA LYS A 70 13.71 -3.80 -7.41
C LYS A 70 14.26 -3.89 -8.83
N GLU A 71 15.36 -3.19 -9.12
CA GLU A 71 16.05 -3.29 -10.41
C GLU A 71 16.52 -4.73 -10.67
N ALA A 72 17.06 -5.38 -9.65
CA ALA A 72 17.45 -6.79 -9.71
C ALA A 72 16.25 -7.71 -9.99
N ALA A 73 15.13 -7.53 -9.30
CA ALA A 73 13.92 -8.32 -9.53
C ALA A 73 13.33 -8.12 -10.95
N LEU A 74 13.36 -6.88 -11.46
CA LEU A 74 12.98 -6.57 -12.85
C LEU A 74 13.92 -7.23 -13.86
N ARG A 75 15.23 -7.12 -13.65
CA ARG A 75 16.25 -7.74 -14.51
C ARG A 75 16.03 -9.25 -14.61
N GLU A 76 15.83 -9.93 -13.49
CA GLU A 76 15.58 -11.39 -13.48
C GLU A 76 14.27 -11.76 -14.19
N SER A 77 13.22 -10.96 -14.04
CA SER A 77 11.94 -11.16 -14.75
C SER A 77 12.08 -10.98 -16.26
N LEU A 78 12.86 -9.99 -16.69
CA LEU A 78 13.18 -9.76 -18.09
C LEU A 78 14.06 -10.89 -18.65
N GLU A 79 15.12 -11.26 -17.96
CA GLU A 79 16.09 -12.25 -18.44
C GLU A 79 15.48 -13.65 -18.52
N GLU A 80 14.77 -14.10 -17.48
CA GLU A 80 14.24 -15.47 -17.43
C GLU A 80 12.88 -15.62 -18.14
N ALA A 81 12.06 -14.56 -18.16
CA ALA A 81 10.68 -14.62 -18.68
C ALA A 81 10.35 -13.60 -19.77
N GLY A 82 11.18 -12.59 -20.01
CA GLY A 82 10.92 -11.56 -21.02
C GLY A 82 9.72 -10.68 -20.71
N VAL A 83 9.47 -10.39 -19.43
CA VAL A 83 8.40 -9.50 -18.97
C VAL A 83 8.94 -8.37 -18.12
N PHE A 84 8.30 -7.20 -18.22
CA PHE A 84 8.54 -6.06 -17.35
C PHE A 84 7.25 -5.25 -17.13
N GLY A 85 7.31 -4.31 -16.20
CA GLY A 85 6.19 -3.49 -15.77
C GLY A 85 6.41 -2.96 -14.36
N THR A 86 5.33 -2.73 -13.62
CA THR A 86 5.39 -2.13 -12.28
C THR A 86 5.69 -3.16 -11.19
N VAL A 87 6.82 -2.98 -10.49
CA VAL A 87 7.18 -3.77 -9.29
C VAL A 87 6.62 -3.12 -8.03
N GLU A 88 5.76 -3.86 -7.33
CA GLU A 88 5.10 -3.42 -6.11
C GLU A 88 6.03 -3.54 -4.87
N GLY A 89 5.46 -3.40 -3.66
CA GLY A 89 6.18 -3.66 -2.41
C GLY A 89 6.55 -5.15 -2.27
N VAL A 90 7.56 -5.45 -1.45
CA VAL A 90 7.97 -6.83 -1.14
C VAL A 90 6.74 -7.66 -0.76
N LEU A 91 6.55 -8.83 -1.39
CA LEU A 91 5.47 -9.74 -1.04
C LEU A 91 5.80 -10.55 0.21
N GLY A 92 7.05 -10.99 0.29
CA GLY A 92 7.59 -11.72 1.42
C GLY A 92 9.03 -12.13 1.17
N THR A 93 9.59 -12.79 2.18
CA THR A 93 10.95 -13.33 2.17
C THR A 93 10.89 -14.81 2.46
N TRP A 94 11.57 -15.62 1.66
CA TRP A 94 11.58 -17.08 1.81
C TRP A 94 12.99 -17.66 1.75
N CYS A 95 13.14 -18.83 2.37
CA CYS A 95 14.36 -19.62 2.33
C CYS A 95 14.29 -20.67 1.21
N PHE A 96 15.20 -20.59 0.24
CA PHE A 96 15.31 -21.50 -0.90
C PHE A 96 16.46 -22.49 -0.68
N LYS A 97 16.22 -23.78 -0.91
CA LYS A 97 17.30 -24.77 -0.81
C LYS A 97 18.34 -24.59 -1.93
N SER A 98 19.62 -24.62 -1.57
CA SER A 98 20.73 -24.49 -2.50
C SER A 98 20.82 -25.60 -3.55
N LYS A 99 21.35 -25.28 -4.74
CA LYS A 99 21.55 -26.22 -5.85
C LYS A 99 22.68 -27.24 -5.61
N GLY A 100 23.43 -27.14 -4.51
CA GLY A 100 24.61 -28.01 -4.26
C GLY A 100 25.19 -28.09 -2.84
N ASN A 101 24.60 -27.45 -1.83
CA ASN A 101 24.94 -27.65 -0.40
C ASN A 101 23.64 -27.70 0.42
N ASP A 102 23.67 -28.21 1.65
CA ASP A 102 22.54 -28.12 2.61
C ASP A 102 22.24 -26.68 3.10
N GLY A 103 22.82 -25.67 2.44
CA GLY A 103 22.54 -24.26 2.71
C GLY A 103 21.20 -23.80 2.14
N TYR A 104 20.60 -22.83 2.83
CA TYR A 104 19.44 -22.09 2.35
C TYR A 104 19.90 -20.72 1.82
N TYR A 105 19.19 -20.21 0.83
CA TYR A 105 19.30 -18.84 0.36
C TYR A 105 18.09 -18.09 0.87
N GLU A 106 18.27 -16.92 1.43
CA GLU A 106 17.16 -16.01 1.63
C GLU A 106 16.86 -15.29 0.32
N GLY A 107 15.57 -15.13 0.00
CA GLY A 107 15.22 -14.28 -1.11
C GLY A 107 13.85 -13.65 -1.04
N GLN A 108 13.78 -12.46 -1.62
CA GLN A 108 12.61 -11.59 -1.62
C GLN A 108 11.87 -11.74 -2.95
N MET A 109 10.56 -11.93 -2.86
CA MET A 109 9.70 -11.94 -4.05
C MET A 109 8.82 -10.70 -4.07
N PHE A 110 8.62 -10.14 -5.25
CA PHE A 110 7.78 -8.98 -5.47
C PHE A 110 6.63 -9.31 -6.42
N PRO A 111 5.43 -8.75 -6.25
CA PRO A 111 4.44 -8.73 -7.31
C PRO A 111 4.95 -7.85 -8.45
N LEU A 112 4.81 -8.33 -9.68
CA LEU A 112 5.10 -7.57 -10.90
C LEU A 112 3.84 -7.52 -11.75
N LEU A 113 3.19 -6.36 -11.81
CA LEU A 113 2.12 -6.13 -12.78
C LEU A 113 2.75 -6.03 -14.16
N VAL A 114 2.50 -7.02 -15.01
CA VAL A 114 3.11 -7.06 -16.34
C VAL A 114 2.40 -6.08 -17.26
N GLU A 115 3.16 -5.11 -17.75
CA GLU A 115 2.72 -4.11 -18.72
C GLU A 115 3.14 -4.52 -20.14
N GLU A 116 4.31 -5.17 -20.26
CA GLU A 116 4.85 -5.59 -21.55
C GLU A 116 5.48 -7.00 -21.47
N GLN A 117 5.27 -7.77 -22.54
CA GLN A 117 5.85 -9.09 -22.73
C GLN A 117 6.60 -9.12 -24.08
N LEU A 118 7.91 -9.31 -24.02
CA LEU A 118 8.77 -9.36 -25.20
C LEU A 118 8.63 -10.67 -25.95
N GLU A 119 8.60 -10.63 -27.28
CA GLU A 119 8.62 -11.83 -28.12
C GLU A 119 9.95 -12.60 -27.99
N PHE A 120 11.07 -11.88 -27.90
CA PHE A 120 12.42 -12.42 -27.75
C PHE A 120 13.03 -11.91 -26.44
N TRP A 121 13.66 -12.81 -25.69
CA TRP A 121 14.25 -12.49 -24.40
C TRP A 121 15.48 -13.35 -24.13
N PRO A 122 16.38 -12.94 -23.20
CA PRO A 122 17.69 -13.54 -23.04
C PRO A 122 17.68 -15.08 -22.82
N GLU A 123 16.85 -15.59 -21.92
CA GLU A 123 16.79 -17.04 -21.62
C GLU A 123 15.77 -17.84 -22.47
N LYS A 124 15.18 -17.29 -23.54
CA LYS A 124 14.13 -17.95 -24.36
C LYS A 124 14.48 -19.37 -24.82
N HIS A 125 15.76 -19.63 -25.05
CA HIS A 125 16.27 -20.90 -25.56
C HIS A 125 16.39 -21.98 -24.47
N ILE A 126 16.35 -21.62 -23.19
CA ILE A 126 16.48 -22.54 -22.04
C ILE A 126 15.30 -22.47 -21.06
N ARG A 127 14.43 -21.47 -21.21
CA ARG A 127 13.23 -21.27 -20.40
C ARG A 127 12.01 -21.19 -21.29
N GLN A 128 10.98 -21.93 -20.93
CA GLN A 128 9.63 -21.71 -21.43
C GLN A 128 8.85 -20.91 -20.39
N ARG A 129 8.11 -19.90 -20.82
CA ARG A 129 7.19 -19.14 -19.99
C ARG A 129 5.75 -19.52 -20.31
N VAL A 130 4.89 -19.55 -19.30
CA VAL A 130 3.47 -19.82 -19.48
C VAL A 130 2.65 -18.99 -18.49
N TRP A 131 1.55 -18.43 -18.98
CA TRP A 131 0.52 -17.82 -18.16
C TRP A 131 -0.45 -18.91 -17.69
N VAL A 132 -0.71 -18.94 -16.40
CA VAL A 132 -1.64 -19.90 -15.78
C VAL A 132 -2.50 -19.19 -14.74
N SER A 133 -3.69 -19.71 -14.49
CA SER A 133 -4.51 -19.24 -13.36
C SER A 133 -3.82 -19.56 -12.03
N VAL A 134 -4.19 -18.86 -10.96
CA VAL A 134 -3.64 -19.13 -9.61
C VAL A 134 -3.86 -20.58 -9.16
N PRO A 135 -5.07 -21.19 -9.31
CA PRO A 135 -5.26 -22.60 -8.99
C PRO A 135 -4.31 -23.50 -9.78
N LYS A 136 -4.14 -23.24 -11.08
CA LYS A 136 -3.24 -24.04 -11.91
C LYS A 136 -1.77 -23.85 -11.53
N ALA A 137 -1.37 -22.64 -11.16
CA ALA A 137 -0.02 -22.36 -10.65
C ALA A 137 0.27 -23.19 -9.39
N LYS A 138 -0.68 -23.28 -8.44
CA LYS A 138 -0.54 -24.11 -7.23
C LYS A 138 -0.41 -25.61 -7.53
N GLU A 139 -0.93 -26.10 -8.66
CA GLU A 139 -0.74 -27.48 -9.10
C GLU A 139 0.67 -27.72 -9.68
N VAL A 140 1.14 -26.83 -10.55
CA VAL A 140 2.39 -27.01 -11.31
C VAL A 140 3.64 -26.57 -10.54
N CYS A 141 3.47 -25.76 -9.49
CA CYS A 141 4.53 -25.32 -8.60
C CYS A 141 4.60 -26.22 -7.36
N HIS A 142 5.63 -27.06 -7.30
CA HIS A 142 5.75 -28.08 -6.25
C HIS A 142 6.22 -27.56 -4.89
N TYR A 143 6.79 -26.35 -4.84
CA TYR A 143 7.34 -25.80 -3.61
C TYR A 143 6.27 -25.11 -2.76
N SER A 144 6.23 -25.40 -1.46
CA SER A 144 5.25 -24.83 -0.52
C SER A 144 5.29 -23.30 -0.49
N TRP A 145 6.49 -22.71 -0.47
CA TRP A 145 6.67 -21.24 -0.49
C TRP A 145 6.00 -20.58 -1.69
N MET A 146 5.93 -21.25 -2.85
CA MET A 146 5.28 -20.69 -4.04
C MET A 146 3.77 -20.64 -3.85
N LYS A 147 3.19 -21.66 -3.22
CA LYS A 147 1.75 -21.71 -2.94
C LYS A 147 1.37 -20.62 -1.95
N GLU A 148 2.15 -20.49 -0.88
CA GLU A 148 2.02 -19.41 0.10
C GLU A 148 2.17 -18.02 -0.53
N ALA A 149 3.17 -17.83 -1.40
CA ALA A 149 3.34 -16.56 -2.09
C ALA A 149 2.18 -16.25 -3.03
N LEU A 150 1.56 -17.25 -3.66
CA LEU A 150 0.33 -17.06 -4.44
C LEU A 150 -0.86 -16.67 -3.55
N ASP A 151 -0.99 -17.28 -2.37
CA ASP A 151 -2.03 -16.91 -1.40
C ASP A 151 -1.86 -15.47 -0.93
N LEU A 152 -0.64 -15.05 -0.61
CA LEU A 152 -0.32 -13.66 -0.25
C LEU A 152 -0.58 -12.68 -1.40
N LEU A 153 -0.28 -13.08 -2.64
CA LEU A 153 -0.56 -12.27 -3.83
C LEU A 153 -2.06 -12.07 -4.00
N VAL A 154 -2.84 -13.16 -3.95
CA VAL A 154 -4.31 -13.10 -4.03
C VAL A 154 -4.84 -12.22 -2.91
N MET A 155 -4.45 -12.47 -1.66
CA MET A 155 -4.89 -11.67 -0.51
C MET A 155 -4.57 -10.18 -0.68
N ARG A 156 -3.36 -9.84 -1.14
CA ARG A 156 -2.97 -8.46 -1.41
C ARG A 156 -3.83 -7.83 -2.49
N LEU A 157 -4.04 -8.53 -3.60
CA LEU A 157 -4.81 -8.02 -4.73
C LEU A 157 -6.33 -8.02 -4.48
N GLU A 158 -6.84 -8.91 -3.63
CA GLU A 158 -8.23 -8.87 -3.15
C GLU A 158 -8.42 -7.71 -2.20
N SER A 159 -7.44 -7.43 -1.33
CA SER A 159 -7.44 -6.25 -0.46
C SER A 159 -7.34 -4.93 -1.23
N THR A 160 -6.90 -4.96 -2.50
CA THR A 160 -6.95 -3.80 -3.42
C THR A 160 -8.16 -3.82 -4.37
N ARG A 161 -8.87 -4.96 -4.50
CA ARG A 161 -10.09 -5.14 -5.35
C ARG A 161 -11.40 -5.11 -4.58
N THR A 162 -11.41 -5.34 -3.27
CA THR A 162 -12.37 -4.65 -2.40
C THR A 162 -12.26 -3.16 -2.72
N PRO A 163 -13.32 -2.34 -2.62
CA PRO A 163 -13.23 -0.91 -2.91
C PRO A 163 -12.26 -0.22 -1.94
N SER A 164 -11.00 -0.30 -2.31
CA SER A 164 -9.78 0.19 -1.67
C SER A 164 -8.80 0.41 -2.82
N ILE A 165 -9.19 1.35 -3.70
CA ILE A 165 -8.34 2.39 -4.31
C ILE A 165 -7.03 1.91 -4.97
N ASN A 166 -6.92 2.08 -6.29
CA ASN A 166 -5.62 2.09 -6.97
C ASN A 166 -4.76 3.24 -6.43
N LEU A 167 -3.90 2.89 -5.49
CA LEU A 167 -3.14 3.81 -4.68
C LEU A 167 -2.12 4.62 -5.47
N MET A 168 -1.59 4.06 -6.55
CA MET A 168 -0.62 4.75 -7.41
C MET A 168 -1.32 5.79 -8.29
N GLU A 169 -2.51 5.49 -8.81
CA GLU A 169 -3.32 6.46 -9.55
C GLU A 169 -3.80 7.60 -8.63
N LEU A 170 -4.29 7.29 -7.43
CA LEU A 170 -4.72 8.33 -6.48
C LEU A 170 -3.52 9.20 -6.04
N LYS A 171 -2.35 8.60 -5.76
CA LYS A 171 -1.12 9.35 -5.45
C LYS A 171 -0.70 10.26 -6.60
N SER A 172 -0.68 9.76 -7.83
CA SER A 172 -0.27 10.55 -9.01
C SER A 172 -1.27 11.65 -9.37
N MET A 173 -2.58 11.41 -9.24
CA MET A 173 -3.61 12.39 -9.55
C MET A 173 -3.73 13.46 -8.46
N VAL A 174 -3.63 13.06 -7.20
CA VAL A 174 -3.79 13.98 -6.06
C VAL A 174 -2.49 14.73 -5.76
N SER A 175 -1.29 14.18 -6.01
CA SER A 175 -0.04 14.91 -5.71
C SER A 175 0.19 16.16 -6.57
N MET A 176 -0.52 16.29 -7.70
CA MET A 176 -0.29 17.38 -8.66
C MET A 176 -1.19 18.59 -8.43
N VAL A 177 -2.46 18.40 -8.06
CA VAL A 177 -3.45 19.49 -7.91
C VAL A 177 -4.49 19.10 -6.87
N SER A 178 -4.85 20.00 -5.95
CA SER A 178 -6.01 19.78 -5.06
C SER A 178 -7.32 19.84 -5.85
N ARG A 179 -8.24 18.92 -5.58
CA ARG A 179 -9.57 19.00 -6.18
C ARG A 179 -10.24 20.33 -5.83
N SER A 180 -10.78 20.97 -6.86
CA SER A 180 -11.39 22.30 -6.79
C SER A 180 -12.73 22.27 -7.48
N GLY A 181 -13.78 22.78 -6.83
CA GLY A 181 -15.14 22.80 -7.38
C GLY A 181 -16.20 22.44 -6.34
N ARG A 182 -17.48 22.57 -6.71
CA ARG A 182 -18.63 22.13 -5.88
C ARG A 182 -19.66 21.30 -6.65
N GLU A 183 -19.43 21.08 -7.94
CA GLU A 183 -20.35 20.43 -8.88
C GLU A 183 -20.79 19.04 -8.40
N LEU A 184 -19.86 18.27 -7.83
CA LEU A 184 -20.07 16.87 -7.42
C LEU A 184 -20.29 16.71 -5.91
N GLN A 185 -20.34 17.80 -5.14
CA GLN A 185 -20.45 17.70 -3.69
C GLN A 185 -21.82 17.18 -3.26
N ARG A 186 -21.83 16.29 -2.26
CA ARG A 186 -23.05 15.74 -1.69
C ARG A 186 -23.67 16.69 -0.67
N TYR A 187 -25.00 16.75 -0.70
CA TYR A 187 -25.82 17.49 0.24
C TYR A 187 -26.91 16.58 0.82
N ASN A 188 -27.09 16.62 2.14
CA ASN A 188 -28.20 15.96 2.82
C ASN A 188 -29.07 17.04 3.47
N GLN A 189 -30.36 17.11 3.13
CA GLN A 189 -31.28 18.14 3.63
C GLN A 189 -30.73 19.58 3.47
N GLY A 190 -30.02 19.87 2.38
CA GLY A 190 -29.38 21.16 2.12
C GLY A 190 -28.06 21.40 2.86
N GLN A 191 -27.61 20.46 3.69
CA GLN A 191 -26.33 20.51 4.39
C GLN A 191 -25.24 19.77 3.61
N ARG A 192 -24.13 20.46 3.32
CA ARG A 192 -22.97 19.86 2.65
C ARG A 192 -22.39 18.76 3.55
N GLN A 193 -22.13 17.60 2.94
CA GLN A 193 -21.51 16.46 3.60
C GLN A 193 -19.98 16.59 3.56
N VAL A 194 -19.35 16.43 4.72
CA VAL A 194 -17.90 16.54 4.90
C VAL A 194 -17.35 15.21 5.40
N VAL A 195 -16.14 14.86 4.98
CA VAL A 195 -15.43 13.69 5.50
C VAL A 195 -13.98 14.03 5.76
N GLY A 196 -13.36 13.31 6.68
CA GLY A 196 -11.95 13.49 6.97
C GLY A 196 -11.37 12.38 7.82
N CYS A 197 -10.09 12.52 8.13
CA CYS A 197 -9.38 11.56 8.97
C CYS A 197 -8.79 12.22 10.21
N ILE A 198 -8.57 11.42 11.24
CA ILE A 198 -7.62 11.69 12.32
C ILE A 198 -6.39 10.83 12.02
N PRO A 199 -5.37 11.37 11.34
CA PRO A 199 -4.18 10.59 11.03
C PRO A 199 -3.39 10.39 12.31
N TYR A 200 -2.98 9.15 12.56
CA TYR A 200 -2.22 8.80 13.75
C TYR A 200 -1.06 7.84 13.41
N ARG A 201 -0.09 7.78 14.31
CA ARG A 201 0.98 6.78 14.31
C ARG A 201 1.32 6.39 15.73
N ILE A 202 1.86 5.19 15.90
CA ILE A 202 2.33 4.70 17.19
C ILE A 202 3.86 4.70 17.14
N LYS A 203 4.50 5.44 18.05
CA LYS A 203 5.95 5.41 18.21
C LYS A 203 6.36 4.06 18.81
N MET A 204 7.32 3.40 18.17
CA MET A 204 7.96 2.21 18.74
C MET A 204 9.00 2.66 19.77
N GLY A 205 8.72 2.46 21.06
CA GLY A 205 9.57 2.87 22.19
C GLY A 205 9.12 2.26 23.52
N SER A 206 9.95 2.36 24.56
CA SER A 206 9.73 1.79 25.91
C SER A 206 8.69 2.55 26.75
N GLU A 207 7.64 3.05 26.12
CA GLU A 207 6.59 3.83 26.78
C GLU A 207 5.53 2.87 27.34
N LYS A 208 5.14 3.08 28.60
CA LYS A 208 4.28 2.14 29.35
C LYS A 208 2.78 2.33 29.07
N LYS A 209 2.39 3.42 28.38
CA LYS A 209 1.00 3.76 28.10
C LYS A 209 0.81 4.19 26.65
N LEU A 210 -0.35 3.84 26.08
CA LEU A 210 -0.70 4.20 24.71
C LEU A 210 -0.78 5.72 24.50
N GLU A 211 -1.27 6.47 25.49
CA GLU A 211 -1.40 7.92 25.42
C GLU A 211 -0.07 8.65 25.15
N ASP A 212 1.04 8.06 25.59
CA ASP A 212 2.39 8.59 25.41
C ASP A 212 2.94 8.23 24.02
N ALA A 213 2.65 7.01 23.55
CA ALA A 213 3.14 6.47 22.28
C ALA A 213 2.34 6.92 21.05
N LEU A 214 1.09 7.34 21.27
CA LEU A 214 0.17 7.75 20.23
C LEU A 214 0.39 9.22 19.83
N GLU A 215 0.82 9.41 18.59
CA GLU A 215 0.86 10.73 17.97
C GLU A 215 -0.26 10.86 16.94
N VAL A 216 -0.87 12.04 16.91
CA VAL A 216 -1.86 12.44 15.92
C VAL A 216 -1.33 13.60 15.09
N LEU A 217 -1.74 13.65 13.84
CA LEU A 217 -1.39 14.73 12.93
C LEU A 217 -2.55 15.73 12.82
N VAL A 218 -2.20 17.00 12.98
CA VAL A 218 -3.11 18.13 12.78
C VAL A 218 -2.53 19.10 11.75
N ILE A 219 -3.40 19.86 11.11
CA ILE A 219 -3.05 20.86 10.11
C ILE A 219 -3.48 22.27 10.55
N SER A 220 -2.74 23.29 10.15
CA SER A 220 -3.15 24.68 10.36
C SER A 220 -4.42 25.00 9.58
N ALA A 221 -5.35 25.75 10.16
CA ALA A 221 -6.46 26.31 9.39
C ALA A 221 -5.97 27.28 8.30
N GLN A 222 -6.60 27.27 7.10
CA GLN A 222 -6.29 28.23 6.02
C GLN A 222 -6.51 29.69 6.45
N ARG A 223 -7.47 29.97 7.33
CA ARG A 223 -7.71 31.31 7.87
C ARG A 223 -6.95 31.49 9.18
N LYS A 224 -6.17 32.57 9.27
CA LYS A 224 -5.47 32.96 10.51
C LYS A 224 -6.46 33.02 11.68
N GLY A 225 -6.05 32.50 12.84
CA GLY A 225 -6.82 32.52 14.09
C GLY A 225 -7.87 31.42 14.26
N LYS A 226 -7.93 30.41 13.38
CA LYS A 226 -8.85 29.27 13.49
C LYS A 226 -8.24 27.99 14.09
N GLY A 227 -7.02 28.09 14.61
CA GLY A 227 -6.33 27.01 15.31
C GLY A 227 -5.89 25.85 14.40
N MET A 228 -5.65 24.70 15.03
CA MET A 228 -5.31 23.44 14.38
C MET A 228 -6.56 22.59 14.14
N LEU A 229 -6.57 21.84 13.04
CA LEU A 229 -7.71 21.04 12.56
C LEU A 229 -7.25 19.64 12.15
N PHE A 230 -8.19 18.72 12.06
CA PHE A 230 -7.98 17.47 11.31
C PHE A 230 -8.22 17.69 9.82
N PRO A 231 -7.48 16.98 8.93
CA PRO A 231 -7.69 17.07 7.50
C PRO A 231 -9.09 16.57 7.11
N LYS A 232 -9.85 17.40 6.39
CA LYS A 232 -11.22 17.10 5.98
C LYS A 232 -11.75 18.06 4.90
N GLY A 233 -12.66 17.56 4.08
CA GLY A 233 -13.34 18.37 3.08
C GLY A 233 -14.57 17.69 2.47
N GLY A 234 -14.96 18.10 1.27
CA GLY A 234 -16.26 17.72 0.72
C GLY A 234 -16.27 16.27 0.27
N TRP A 235 -17.36 15.55 0.56
CA TRP A 235 -17.58 14.24 -0.03
C TRP A 235 -18.27 14.38 -1.39
N GLU A 236 -17.61 13.90 -2.45
CA GLU A 236 -18.12 13.98 -3.82
C GLU A 236 -18.93 12.74 -4.23
N SER A 237 -19.70 12.84 -5.32
CA SER A 237 -20.61 11.77 -5.79
C SER A 237 -19.89 10.59 -6.44
N ASP A 238 -18.71 10.84 -7.02
CA ASP A 238 -17.86 9.89 -7.78
C ASP A 238 -16.90 9.08 -6.90
N GLU A 239 -16.92 9.29 -5.59
CA GLU A 239 -16.04 8.63 -4.62
C GLU A 239 -16.83 8.04 -3.44
N SER A 240 -16.29 6.97 -2.85
CA SER A 240 -16.73 6.44 -1.57
C SER A 240 -16.32 7.36 -0.41
N VAL A 241 -16.95 7.17 0.74
CA VAL A 241 -16.68 7.97 1.95
C VAL A 241 -15.22 7.85 2.42
N LYS A 242 -14.62 6.66 2.29
CA LYS A 242 -13.21 6.41 2.67
C LYS A 242 -12.24 6.97 1.64
N GLU A 243 -12.57 6.86 0.35
CA GLU A 243 -11.81 7.51 -0.74
C GLU A 243 -11.71 9.00 -0.54
N ALA A 244 -12.84 9.63 -0.26
CA ALA A 244 -12.94 11.05 0.04
C ALA A 244 -12.10 11.42 1.27
N ALA A 245 -12.21 10.68 2.38
CA ALA A 245 -11.43 10.94 3.59
C ALA A 245 -9.91 10.80 3.37
N LEU A 246 -9.50 9.82 2.56
CA LEU A 246 -8.11 9.61 2.19
C LEU A 246 -7.58 10.72 1.27
N ARG A 247 -8.35 11.10 0.24
CA ARG A 247 -8.03 12.20 -0.67
C ARG A 247 -7.79 13.49 0.12
N GLU A 248 -8.69 13.84 1.03
CA GLU A 248 -8.57 15.05 1.87
C GLU A 248 -7.33 14.99 2.78
N SER A 249 -6.98 13.81 3.31
CA SER A 249 -5.76 13.61 4.09
C SER A 249 -4.48 13.81 3.26
N LEU A 250 -4.51 13.37 2.00
CA LEU A 250 -3.42 13.54 1.07
C LEU A 250 -3.28 15.01 0.61
N GLU A 251 -4.40 15.66 0.26
CA GLU A 251 -4.45 17.03 -0.21
C GLU A 251 -4.04 18.04 0.87
N GLU A 252 -4.63 17.94 2.06
CA GLU A 252 -4.42 18.93 3.12
C GLU A 252 -3.18 18.66 3.98
N ALA A 253 -2.79 17.39 4.14
CA ALA A 253 -1.71 16.97 5.06
C ALA A 253 -0.57 16.17 4.40
N GLY A 254 -0.75 15.68 3.17
CA GLY A 254 0.27 14.87 2.50
C GLY A 254 0.55 13.55 3.23
N VAL A 255 -0.46 12.95 3.84
CA VAL A 255 -0.35 11.65 4.53
C VAL A 255 -1.29 10.62 3.92
N PHE A 256 -0.84 9.38 3.91
CA PHE A 256 -1.58 8.24 3.39
C PHE A 256 -1.38 7.01 4.30
N GLY A 257 -2.34 6.09 4.29
CA GLY A 257 -2.27 4.81 4.99
C GLY A 257 -3.63 4.13 5.06
N THR A 258 -3.82 3.30 6.09
CA THR A 258 -5.04 2.50 6.26
C THR A 258 -6.16 3.30 6.93
N VAL A 259 -7.27 3.51 6.22
CA VAL A 259 -8.50 4.13 6.76
C VAL A 259 -9.37 3.08 7.46
N GLU A 260 -9.52 3.20 8.77
CA GLU A 260 -10.27 2.25 9.59
C GLU A 260 -11.80 2.45 9.50
N GLY A 261 -12.56 1.81 10.40
CA GLY A 261 -13.99 2.04 10.53
C GLY A 261 -14.30 3.46 11.00
N VAL A 262 -15.49 3.99 10.65
CA VAL A 262 -15.93 5.33 11.07
C VAL A 262 -15.75 5.53 12.58
N LEU A 263 -15.15 6.65 12.98
CA LEU A 263 -14.95 6.98 14.39
C LEU A 263 -16.22 7.60 14.98
N GLY A 264 -16.86 8.47 14.21
CA GLY A 264 -18.10 9.11 14.56
C GLY A 264 -18.53 10.12 13.51
N THR A 265 -19.69 10.72 13.74
CA THR A 265 -20.29 11.76 12.92
C THR A 265 -20.53 12.99 13.77
N TRP A 266 -20.13 14.16 13.28
CA TRP A 266 -20.27 15.43 13.99
C TRP A 266 -20.84 16.53 13.10
N CYS A 267 -21.48 17.51 13.73
CA CYS A 267 -22.01 18.69 13.07
C CYS A 267 -21.03 19.88 13.19
N PHE A 268 -20.53 20.39 12.07
CA PHE A 268 -19.62 21.53 11.98
C PHE A 268 -20.37 22.80 11.57
N LYS A 269 -20.13 23.93 12.24
CA LYS A 269 -20.77 25.20 11.84
C LYS A 269 -20.22 25.71 10.49
N SER A 270 -21.11 26.17 9.60
CA SER A 270 -20.70 26.66 8.27
C SER A 270 -19.95 28.00 8.31
N LYS A 271 -19.18 28.29 7.24
CA LYS A 271 -18.36 29.52 7.09
C LYS A 271 -19.17 30.78 6.72
N GLY A 272 -20.50 30.74 6.63
CA GLY A 272 -21.28 31.90 6.17
C GLY A 272 -22.81 31.89 6.37
N ASN A 273 -23.42 30.74 6.68
CA ASN A 273 -24.83 30.64 7.09
C ASN A 273 -24.93 29.94 8.46
N ASP A 274 -26.06 30.10 9.17
CA ASP A 274 -26.41 29.32 10.37
C ASP A 274 -26.61 27.80 10.11
N GLY A 275 -26.23 27.32 8.92
CA GLY A 275 -26.20 25.90 8.60
C GLY A 275 -25.09 25.15 9.31
N TYR A 276 -25.36 23.87 9.58
CA TYR A 276 -24.39 22.89 10.03
C TYR A 276 -23.99 22.01 8.83
N TYR A 277 -22.76 21.51 8.84
CA TYR A 277 -22.29 20.43 7.98
C TYR A 277 -22.28 19.18 8.83
N GLU A 278 -22.87 18.10 8.35
CA GLU A 278 -22.59 16.80 8.93
C GLU A 278 -21.28 16.28 8.34
N GLY A 279 -20.43 15.70 9.18
CA GLY A 279 -19.31 14.97 8.64
C GLY A 279 -18.72 13.89 9.50
N GLN A 280 -18.16 12.93 8.78
CA GLN A 280 -17.68 11.66 9.31
C GLN A 280 -16.16 11.73 9.42
N MET A 281 -15.63 11.35 10.58
CA MET A 281 -14.20 11.23 10.78
C MET A 281 -13.80 9.77 10.91
N PHE A 282 -12.67 9.42 10.30
CA PHE A 282 -12.10 8.07 10.33
C PHE A 282 -10.73 8.10 11.00
N PRO A 283 -10.34 7.07 11.78
CA PRO A 283 -8.94 6.86 12.10
C PRO A 283 -8.17 6.54 10.82
N LEU A 284 -7.01 7.16 10.65
CA LEU A 284 -6.09 6.86 9.56
C LEU A 284 -4.74 6.46 10.16
N LEU A 285 -4.41 5.16 10.12
CA LEU A 285 -3.09 4.69 10.48
C LEU A 285 -2.12 5.10 9.38
N VAL A 286 -1.24 6.06 9.67
CA VAL A 286 -0.33 6.61 8.66
C VAL A 286 0.80 5.63 8.38
N GLU A 287 0.90 5.23 7.11
CA GLU A 287 1.96 4.37 6.58
C GLU A 287 3.01 5.18 5.83
N GLU A 288 2.60 6.31 5.22
CA GLU A 288 3.46 7.15 4.42
C GLU A 288 3.14 8.64 4.62
N GLN A 289 4.20 9.45 4.66
CA GLN A 289 4.12 10.91 4.70
C GLN A 289 4.95 11.48 3.54
N LEU A 290 4.30 12.22 2.64
CA LEU A 290 4.94 12.79 1.45
C LEU A 290 5.68 14.09 1.77
N ASP A 291 6.84 14.31 1.15
CA ASP A 291 7.57 15.58 1.28
C ASP A 291 6.90 16.73 0.54
N PHE A 292 6.18 16.44 -0.55
CA PHE A 292 5.44 17.41 -1.35
C PHE A 292 3.99 16.98 -1.47
N TRP A 293 3.06 17.92 -1.26
CA TRP A 293 1.62 17.67 -1.29
C TRP A 293 0.88 18.95 -1.72
N PRO A 294 -0.37 18.84 -2.19
CA PRO A 294 -1.10 19.94 -2.82
C PRO A 294 -1.18 21.21 -1.97
N GLU A 295 -1.64 21.11 -0.73
CA GLU A 295 -1.83 22.29 0.13
C GLU A 295 -0.58 22.69 0.92
N LYS A 296 0.62 22.15 0.63
CA LYS A 296 1.86 22.41 1.41
C LYS A 296 2.16 23.90 1.64
N HIS A 297 1.83 24.73 0.67
CA HIS A 297 2.11 26.15 0.68
C HIS A 297 1.08 26.97 1.49
N ILE A 298 -0.08 26.39 1.83
CA ILE A 298 -1.16 27.04 2.60
C ILE A 298 -1.50 26.33 3.93
N ARG A 299 -1.01 25.10 4.12
CA ARG A 299 -1.19 24.29 5.33
C ARG A 299 0.16 23.89 5.89
N GLN A 300 0.29 23.99 7.21
CA GLN A 300 1.35 23.38 7.98
C GLN A 300 0.80 22.14 8.67
N ARG A 301 1.47 21.00 8.54
CA ARG A 301 1.15 19.76 9.26
C ARG A 301 2.07 19.60 10.46
N VAL A 302 1.54 19.13 11.59
CA VAL A 302 2.28 18.93 12.83
C VAL A 302 1.83 17.63 13.48
N TRP A 303 2.80 16.78 13.80
CA TRP A 303 2.60 15.63 14.69
C TRP A 303 2.68 16.07 16.14
N MET A 304 1.76 15.61 16.97
CA MET A 304 1.78 15.89 18.40
C MET A 304 1.08 14.78 19.19
N SER A 305 1.34 14.73 20.50
CA SER A 305 0.63 13.81 21.40
C SER A 305 -0.84 14.18 21.52
N VAL A 306 -1.68 13.21 21.90
CA VAL A 306 -3.12 13.44 22.10
C VAL A 306 -3.41 14.54 23.13
N PRO A 307 -2.75 14.59 24.30
CA PRO A 307 -2.94 15.70 25.23
C PRO A 307 -2.63 17.07 24.60
N LYS A 308 -1.54 17.16 23.83
CA LYS A 308 -1.17 18.41 23.17
C LYS A 308 -2.18 18.81 22.08
N ALA A 309 -2.67 17.83 21.31
CA ALA A 309 -3.72 18.06 20.33
C ALA A 309 -5.00 18.63 20.97
N LYS A 310 -5.41 18.10 22.14
CA LYS A 310 -6.58 18.62 22.88
C LYS A 310 -6.39 20.05 23.39
N GLU A 311 -5.17 20.51 23.65
CA GLU A 311 -4.89 21.90 24.01
C GLU A 311 -5.05 22.85 22.82
N VAL A 312 -4.52 22.47 21.65
CA VAL A 312 -4.47 23.36 20.47
C VAL A 312 -5.72 23.30 19.60
N CYS A 313 -6.54 22.25 19.75
CA CYS A 313 -7.81 22.09 19.04
C CYS A 313 -8.94 22.75 19.84
N HIS A 314 -9.45 23.88 19.33
CA HIS A 314 -10.44 24.69 20.05
C HIS A 314 -11.86 24.10 20.02
N TYR A 315 -12.15 23.18 19.11
CA TYR A 315 -13.49 22.63 18.93
C TYR A 315 -13.72 21.42 19.83
N SER A 316 -14.84 21.39 20.57
CA SER A 316 -15.19 20.30 21.49
C SER A 316 -15.24 18.94 20.80
N TRP A 317 -15.83 18.87 19.60
CA TRP A 317 -15.92 17.63 18.82
C TRP A 317 -14.55 17.01 18.54
N MET A 318 -13.49 17.82 18.38
CA MET A 318 -12.15 17.28 18.13
C MET A 318 -11.59 16.59 19.37
N LYS A 319 -11.88 17.13 20.56
CA LYS A 319 -11.45 16.56 21.83
C LYS A 319 -12.15 15.22 22.05
N GLU A 320 -13.46 15.20 21.84
CA GLU A 320 -14.27 13.98 21.89
C GLU A 320 -13.79 12.93 20.88
N ALA A 321 -13.50 13.33 19.63
CA ALA A 321 -12.99 12.42 18.63
C ALA A 321 -11.61 11.84 19.02
N LEU A 322 -10.75 12.63 19.66
CA LEU A 322 -9.48 12.12 20.20
C LEU A 322 -9.70 11.13 21.37
N ASP A 323 -10.67 11.40 22.24
CA ASP A 323 -11.05 10.44 23.31
C ASP A 323 -11.51 9.11 22.72
N LEU A 324 -12.41 9.16 21.72
CA LEU A 324 -12.89 7.95 21.03
C LEU A 324 -11.77 7.19 20.32
N LEU A 325 -10.81 7.89 19.73
CA LEU A 325 -9.66 7.28 19.07
C LEU A 325 -8.80 6.52 20.10
N VAL A 326 -8.46 7.16 21.23
CA VAL A 326 -7.69 6.53 22.29
C VAL A 326 -8.40 5.29 22.81
N THR A 327 -9.68 5.41 23.19
CA THR A 327 -10.47 4.27 23.68
C THR A 327 -10.52 3.12 22.67
N ARG A 328 -10.72 3.42 21.38
CA ARG A 328 -10.73 2.38 20.33
C ARG A 328 -9.39 1.65 20.27
N LEU A 329 -8.28 2.38 20.29
CA LEU A 329 -6.94 1.80 20.18
C LEU A 329 -6.50 1.03 21.44
N GLU A 330 -6.98 1.40 22.63
CA GLU A 330 -6.77 0.64 23.87
C GLU A 330 -7.52 -0.70 23.84
N LEU A 331 -8.76 -0.71 23.35
CA LEU A 331 -9.57 -1.92 23.21
C LEU A 331 -8.98 -2.90 22.19
N THR A 332 -8.31 -2.42 21.14
CA THR A 332 -7.64 -3.29 20.16
C THR A 332 -6.31 -3.86 20.65
N GLN A 333 -5.69 -3.28 21.68
CA GLN A 333 -4.42 -3.73 22.26
C GLN A 333 -4.58 -4.62 23.49
N THR A 334 -5.80 -4.76 24.02
CA THR A 334 -6.06 -5.75 25.07
C THR A 334 -6.13 -7.14 24.41
N PRO A 335 -5.25 -8.09 24.75
CA PRO A 335 -5.39 -9.46 24.28
C PRO A 335 -6.75 -9.98 24.72
N SER A 336 -7.42 -10.72 23.85
CA SER A 336 -8.60 -11.51 24.22
C SER A 336 -8.19 -12.54 25.29
N SER A 337 -8.13 -12.12 26.55
CA SER A 337 -8.13 -13.00 27.69
C SER A 337 -9.59 -13.35 27.99
N ASN A 338 -9.87 -14.64 27.81
CA ASN A 338 -11.09 -15.37 28.18
C ASN A 338 -12.28 -15.21 27.20
N LEU A 339 -12.50 -16.25 26.39
CA LEU A 339 -13.52 -17.27 26.64
C LEU A 339 -13.20 -18.57 25.89
#